data_AF-A0AAU6CX10-F1
#
_entry.id   AF-A0AAU6CX10-F1
#
_cell.length_a   1.000
_cell.length_b   1.000
_cell.length_c   1.000
_cell.angle_alpha   90.00
_cell.angle_beta   90.00
_cell.angle_gamma   90.00
#
_symmetry.space_group_name_H-M   'P 1'
#
loop_
_entity.id
_entity.type
_entity.pdbx_description
1 polymer ?
#
loop_
_entity_poly.entity_id
_entity_poly.type
_entity_poly.pdbx_seq_one_letter_code
_entity_poly.pdbx_strand_id
1 'polypeptide(L)'
;MNDFQPLTYSDTVTADRPWLASLVGVQDTNTIALDLTKFTVGVHYTAATMPLLQGRNVMKSGIPLGKITESGLYAPYAGPTSEVQTLTVTGSPTGGTFTITWSGQTTAAIAYNAAASTVQSALEALSNIAVGDVTVTGAAGGPWTLHWAGAQLGDDVAAPTTTSSLTGGSTPGVTVATTTAGGAASASDGTEVLAGFLVDHIFFNPTSTKAGGALLWYGEVFASELPVPFDPTDVASVAPGVNIHYR
;
A
#
# COMPACT_ATOMS: atom_id res chain seq x y z
N MET A 1 20.84 30.06 -44.21
CA MET A 1 19.66 29.18 -44.11
C MET A 1 19.74 28.49 -42.78
N ASN A 2 18.76 28.67 -41.90
CA ASN A 2 18.66 27.82 -40.72
C ASN A 2 18.27 26.42 -41.18
N ASP A 3 19.13 25.45 -40.92
CA ASP A 3 18.83 24.04 -41.14
C ASP A 3 17.86 23.58 -40.05
N PHE A 4 16.59 23.44 -40.42
CA PHE A 4 15.57 22.85 -39.56
C PHE A 4 15.56 21.34 -39.82
N GLN A 5 16.31 20.58 -39.02
CA GLN A 5 16.23 19.13 -39.05
C GLN A 5 14.97 18.66 -38.31
N PRO A 6 14.11 17.83 -38.93
CA PRO A 6 12.96 17.24 -38.24
C PRO A 6 13.46 16.16 -37.26
N LEU A 7 13.33 16.44 -35.96
CA LEU A 7 13.53 15.46 -34.90
C LEU A 7 12.27 14.59 -34.75
N THR A 8 12.45 13.27 -34.86
CA THR A 8 11.41 12.28 -34.57
C THR A 8 11.82 11.54 -33.30
N TYR A 9 10.90 11.41 -32.34
CA TYR A 9 11.08 10.54 -31.17
C TYR A 9 9.96 9.49 -31.16
N SER A 10 10.26 8.33 -30.59
CA SER A 10 9.31 7.24 -30.40
C SER A 10 9.45 6.71 -28.99
N ASP A 11 8.37 6.79 -28.21
CA ASP A 11 8.26 6.13 -26.92
C ASP A 11 7.38 4.90 -27.08
N THR A 12 7.87 3.74 -26.65
CA THR A 12 7.09 2.49 -26.62
C THR A 12 6.79 2.18 -25.17
N VAL A 13 5.50 2.07 -24.84
CA VAL A 13 5.03 1.68 -23.50
C VAL A 13 4.09 0.49 -23.70
N THR A 14 4.28 -0.57 -22.91
CA THR A 14 3.35 -1.70 -22.93
C THR A 14 2.09 -1.29 -22.18
N ALA A 15 0.93 -1.43 -22.81
CA ALA A 15 -0.38 -1.13 -22.21
C ALA A 15 -0.84 -2.25 -21.25
N ASP A 16 0.10 -2.88 -20.56
CA ASP A 16 -0.21 -3.97 -19.64
C ASP A 16 -0.86 -3.39 -18.39
N ARG A 17 -1.95 -4.04 -17.98
CA ARG A 17 -2.70 -3.73 -16.76
C ARG A 17 -2.67 -4.95 -15.85
N PRO A 18 -1.48 -5.32 -15.34
CA PRO A 18 -1.33 -6.53 -14.51
C PRO A 18 -2.27 -6.47 -13.30
N TRP A 19 -2.39 -5.28 -12.69
CA TRP A 19 -3.32 -4.97 -11.62
C TRP A 19 -4.81 -5.27 -11.89
N LEU A 20 -5.24 -5.41 -13.15
CA LEU A 20 -6.63 -5.63 -13.48
C LEU A 20 -6.96 -7.13 -13.39
N ALA A 21 -7.64 -7.55 -12.31
CA ALA A 21 -7.97 -8.96 -12.09
C ALA A 21 -9.12 -9.46 -12.97
N SER A 22 -9.95 -8.55 -13.47
CA SER A 22 -11.07 -8.88 -14.35
C SER A 22 -11.38 -7.72 -15.30
N LEU A 23 -11.85 -8.05 -16.52
CA LEU A 23 -12.36 -7.04 -17.45
C LEU A 23 -13.70 -6.43 -17.00
N VAL A 24 -14.32 -6.95 -15.95
CA VAL A 24 -15.57 -6.39 -15.41
C VAL A 24 -15.34 -4.94 -14.98
N GLY A 25 -16.17 -4.05 -15.54
CA GLY A 25 -16.22 -2.63 -15.18
C GLY A 25 -15.36 -1.73 -16.06
N VAL A 26 -14.44 -2.28 -16.87
CA VAL A 26 -13.67 -1.47 -17.83
C VAL A 26 -14.53 -0.95 -18.97
N GLN A 27 -15.69 -1.58 -19.22
CA GLN A 27 -16.65 -1.14 -20.23
C GLN A 27 -17.50 0.07 -19.79
N ASP A 28 -17.61 0.32 -18.48
CA ASP A 28 -18.47 1.38 -17.90
C ASP A 28 -17.63 2.30 -16.99
N THR A 29 -16.56 2.86 -17.52
CA THR A 29 -15.67 3.75 -16.75
C THR A 29 -16.20 5.18 -16.71
N ASN A 30 -15.92 5.90 -15.61
CA ASN A 30 -16.30 7.30 -15.50
C ASN A 30 -15.19 8.19 -16.09
N THR A 31 -15.54 9.11 -16.98
CA THR A 31 -14.59 10.14 -17.41
C THR A 31 -14.31 11.11 -16.27
N ILE A 32 -13.03 11.34 -15.98
CA ILE A 32 -12.56 12.17 -14.87
C ILE A 32 -11.51 13.17 -15.34
N ALA A 33 -11.30 14.21 -14.54
CA ALA A 33 -10.19 15.14 -14.69
C ALA A 33 -9.25 15.02 -13.48
N LEU A 34 -7.96 14.79 -13.75
CA LEU A 34 -6.92 14.68 -12.76
C LEU A 34 -6.33 16.05 -12.42
N ASP A 35 -5.96 16.25 -11.16
CA ASP A 35 -5.11 17.36 -10.71
C ASP A 35 -3.66 16.90 -10.72
N LEU A 36 -2.94 17.17 -11.81
CA LEU A 36 -1.57 16.72 -12.01
C LEU A 36 -0.59 17.32 -11.00
N THR A 37 -0.95 18.42 -10.32
CA THR A 37 -0.08 19.06 -9.32
C THR A 37 0.07 18.22 -8.05
N LYS A 38 -0.85 17.27 -7.82
CA LYS A 38 -0.84 16.34 -6.68
C LYS A 38 -0.12 15.03 -6.98
N PHE A 39 0.27 14.78 -8.23
CA PHE A 39 0.98 13.56 -8.62
C PHE A 39 2.50 13.77 -8.58
N THR A 40 3.20 12.76 -8.09
CA THR A 40 4.66 12.77 -7.95
C THR A 40 5.34 11.99 -9.06
N VAL A 41 6.37 12.58 -9.69
CA VAL A 41 7.24 11.92 -10.67
C VAL A 41 7.97 10.72 -10.06
N GLY A 42 8.17 9.65 -10.84
CA GLY A 42 8.80 8.40 -10.41
C GLY A 42 7.85 7.48 -9.64
N VAL A 43 6.96 8.05 -8.83
CA VAL A 43 5.92 7.32 -8.11
C VAL A 43 4.72 7.06 -9.02
N HIS A 44 4.09 8.12 -9.52
CA HIS A 44 2.83 8.04 -10.24
C HIS A 44 2.99 8.13 -11.76
N TYR A 45 4.00 8.87 -12.22
CA TYR A 45 4.25 9.03 -13.65
C TYR A 45 5.74 9.09 -13.93
N THR A 46 6.11 8.70 -15.14
CA THR A 46 7.47 8.86 -15.65
C THR A 46 7.53 10.15 -16.43
N ALA A 47 8.52 11.00 -16.13
CA ALA A 47 8.75 12.22 -16.90
C ALA A 47 9.35 11.89 -18.27
N ALA A 48 9.06 12.73 -19.25
CA ALA A 48 9.68 12.62 -20.56
C ALA A 48 11.21 12.67 -20.46
N THR A 49 11.92 11.74 -21.14
CA THR A 49 13.38 11.71 -21.20
C THR A 49 13.96 12.93 -21.93
N MET A 50 13.18 13.55 -22.84
CA MET A 50 13.54 14.74 -23.62
C MET A 50 12.43 15.82 -23.50
N PRO A 51 12.28 16.48 -22.34
CA PRO A 51 11.14 17.36 -22.05
C PRO A 51 11.13 18.65 -22.89
N LEU A 52 12.29 19.06 -23.42
CA LEU A 52 12.43 20.24 -24.28
C LEU A 52 12.15 19.95 -25.78
N LEU A 53 11.94 18.68 -26.15
CA LEU A 53 11.78 18.24 -27.55
C LEU A 53 10.44 17.51 -27.77
N GLN A 54 9.37 17.99 -27.14
CA GLN A 54 7.99 17.46 -27.26
C GLN A 54 7.75 16.08 -26.62
N GLY A 55 8.66 15.57 -25.78
CA GLY A 55 8.41 14.35 -25.02
C GLY A 55 7.23 14.52 -24.05
N ARG A 56 6.45 13.46 -23.84
CA ARG A 56 5.27 13.46 -22.97
C ARG A 56 5.57 12.74 -21.66
N ASN A 57 4.96 13.23 -20.57
CA ASN A 57 4.91 12.47 -19.35
C ASN A 57 3.91 11.31 -19.52
N VAL A 58 4.22 10.18 -18.88
CA VAL A 58 3.39 8.98 -18.94
C VAL A 58 2.92 8.64 -17.53
N MET A 59 1.64 8.81 -17.27
CA MET A 59 1.05 8.38 -16.01
C MET A 59 0.81 6.87 -16.02
N LYS A 60 1.13 6.21 -14.91
CA LYS A 60 0.91 4.77 -14.73
C LYS A 60 -0.59 4.48 -14.62
N SER A 61 -1.05 3.39 -15.24
CA SER A 61 -2.39 2.85 -14.97
C SER A 61 -2.45 2.15 -13.61
N GLY A 62 -3.62 2.07 -12.99
CA GLY A 62 -3.84 1.40 -11.71
C GLY A 62 -3.59 2.28 -10.50
N ILE A 63 -3.43 3.60 -10.66
CA ILE A 63 -3.24 4.48 -9.50
C ILE A 63 -4.58 4.58 -8.73
N PRO A 64 -4.61 4.30 -7.41
CA PRO A 64 -5.78 4.56 -6.58
C PRO A 64 -6.02 6.07 -6.48
N LEU A 65 -7.26 6.50 -6.65
CA LEU A 65 -7.64 7.90 -6.71
C LEU A 65 -8.70 8.23 -5.65
N GLY A 66 -8.58 9.42 -5.07
CA GLY A 66 -9.64 10.10 -4.34
C GLY A 66 -10.11 11.34 -5.10
N LYS A 67 -11.28 11.87 -4.72
CA LYS A 67 -11.85 13.06 -5.35
C LYS A 67 -11.69 14.26 -4.41
N ILE A 68 -11.01 15.29 -4.89
CA ILE A 68 -10.90 16.56 -4.18
C ILE A 68 -12.28 17.22 -4.15
N THR A 69 -12.80 17.45 -2.96
CA THR A 69 -14.14 17.98 -2.72
C THR A 69 -14.31 19.38 -3.29
N GLU A 70 -13.31 20.24 -3.11
CA GLU A 70 -13.36 21.64 -3.54
C GLU A 70 -13.31 21.79 -5.07
N SER A 71 -12.37 21.12 -5.73
CA SER A 71 -12.14 21.29 -7.18
C SER A 71 -12.94 20.31 -8.03
N GLY A 72 -13.41 19.21 -7.45
CA GLY A 72 -14.02 18.07 -8.15
C GLY A 72 -13.02 17.26 -8.99
N LEU A 73 -11.73 17.60 -8.95
CA LEU A 73 -10.67 16.88 -9.64
C LEU A 73 -10.24 15.64 -8.84
N TYR A 74 -9.57 14.72 -9.51
CA TYR A 74 -9.07 13.49 -8.90
C TYR A 74 -7.56 13.59 -8.66
N ALA A 75 -7.12 13.06 -7.53
CA ALA A 75 -5.73 13.03 -7.11
C ALA A 75 -5.42 11.65 -6.50
N PRO A 76 -4.13 11.30 -6.28
CA PRO A 76 -3.79 10.06 -5.61
C PRO A 76 -4.56 9.91 -4.29
N TYR A 77 -5.07 8.70 -4.04
CA TYR A 77 -5.73 8.37 -2.78
C TYR A 77 -4.77 8.60 -1.60
N ALA A 78 -5.24 9.33 -0.59
CA ALA A 78 -4.47 9.73 0.58
C ALA A 78 -5.15 9.22 1.86
N GLY A 79 -5.53 7.94 1.86
CA GLY A 79 -6.09 7.27 3.02
C GLY A 79 -5.08 7.03 4.15
N PRO A 80 -5.52 6.43 5.26
CA PRO A 80 -4.63 6.01 6.32
C PRO A 80 -3.69 4.91 5.82
N THR A 81 -2.61 4.70 6.55
CA THR A 81 -1.68 3.58 6.36
C THR A 81 -1.63 2.75 7.63
N SER A 82 -1.70 1.43 7.50
CA SER A 82 -1.49 0.50 8.61
C SER A 82 -0.03 0.43 9.01
N GLU A 83 0.20 0.21 10.30
CA GLU A 83 1.53 -0.12 10.81
C GLU A 83 1.88 -1.56 10.43
N VAL A 84 3.07 -1.74 9.85
CA VAL A 84 3.65 -3.05 9.57
C VAL A 84 4.95 -3.21 10.33
N GLN A 85 5.04 -4.27 11.13
CA GLN A 85 6.21 -4.59 11.95
C GLN A 85 6.69 -6.02 11.68
N THR A 86 8.00 -6.21 11.64
CA THR A 86 8.62 -7.51 11.45
C THR A 86 9.25 -8.00 12.75
N LEU A 87 8.78 -9.16 13.21
CA LEU A 87 9.32 -9.92 14.33
C LEU A 87 10.32 -10.96 13.80
N THR A 88 11.58 -10.88 14.20
CA THR A 88 12.64 -11.79 13.73
C THR A 88 13.27 -12.53 14.90
N VAL A 89 13.39 -13.85 14.77
CA VAL A 89 14.21 -14.68 15.67
C VAL A 89 15.64 -14.68 15.16
N THR A 90 16.59 -14.29 16.00
CA THR A 90 18.02 -14.20 15.66
C THR A 90 18.81 -15.28 16.38
N GLY A 91 20.04 -15.54 15.91
CA GLY A 91 20.98 -16.44 16.58
C GLY A 91 20.70 -17.94 16.45
N SER A 92 19.73 -18.34 15.62
CA SER A 92 19.41 -19.74 15.30
C SER A 92 19.19 -20.63 16.53
N PRO A 93 18.26 -20.28 17.44
CA PRO A 93 17.93 -21.13 18.57
C PRO A 93 17.45 -22.51 18.11
N THR A 94 17.74 -23.52 18.91
CA THR A 94 17.26 -24.90 18.71
C THR A 94 16.14 -25.27 19.67
N GLY A 95 15.74 -24.33 20.53
CA GLY A 95 14.70 -24.54 21.53
C GLY A 95 14.34 -23.28 22.30
N GLY A 96 13.40 -23.45 23.22
CA GLY A 96 12.92 -22.39 24.10
C GLY A 96 11.71 -21.64 23.56
N THR A 97 11.32 -20.61 24.29
CA THR A 97 10.11 -19.83 24.06
C THR A 97 10.39 -18.34 24.18
N PHE A 98 9.51 -17.54 23.62
CA PHE A 98 9.47 -16.09 23.83
C PHE A 98 8.04 -15.64 24.15
N THR A 99 7.92 -14.45 24.71
CA THR A 99 6.64 -13.77 24.91
C THR A 99 6.68 -12.42 24.23
N ILE A 100 5.52 -11.95 23.78
CA ILE A 100 5.33 -10.62 23.22
C ILE A 100 4.54 -9.80 24.25
N THR A 101 4.97 -8.57 24.51
CA THR A 101 4.27 -7.64 25.39
C THR A 101 3.81 -6.44 24.58
N TRP A 102 2.50 -6.21 24.58
CA TRP A 102 1.85 -5.11 23.88
C TRP A 102 0.93 -4.34 24.84
N SER A 103 1.12 -3.02 24.89
CA SER A 103 0.34 -2.09 25.74
C SER A 103 0.13 -2.60 27.19
N GLY A 104 1.22 -3.13 27.78
CA GLY A 104 1.25 -3.62 29.16
C GLY A 104 0.72 -5.04 29.39
N GLN A 105 0.27 -5.75 28.36
CA GLN A 105 -0.14 -7.17 28.47
C GLN A 105 0.85 -8.08 27.75
N THR A 106 1.14 -9.22 28.35
CA THR A 106 2.11 -10.20 27.85
C THR A 106 1.40 -11.47 27.41
N THR A 107 1.74 -11.97 26.22
CA THR A 107 1.19 -13.22 25.69
C THR A 107 1.61 -14.41 26.54
N ALA A 108 0.94 -15.54 26.36
CA ALA A 108 1.49 -16.83 26.78
C ALA A 108 2.84 -17.10 26.08
N ALA A 109 3.62 -18.06 26.61
CA ALA A 109 4.87 -18.48 26.00
C ALA A 109 4.64 -19.08 24.59
N ILE A 110 5.31 -18.51 23.60
CA ILE A 110 5.27 -18.92 22.19
C ILE A 110 6.57 -19.68 21.88
N ALA A 111 6.47 -20.83 21.22
CA ALA A 111 7.64 -21.59 20.80
C ALA A 111 8.48 -20.81 19.78
N TYR A 112 9.82 -20.94 19.84
CA TYR A 112 10.72 -20.24 18.92
C TYR A 112 10.45 -20.51 17.42
N ASN A 113 9.92 -21.69 17.10
CA ASN A 113 9.59 -22.14 15.74
C ASN A 113 8.08 -22.13 15.46
N ALA A 114 7.29 -21.36 16.22
CA ALA A 114 5.85 -21.30 16.07
C ALA A 114 5.42 -20.90 14.65
N ALA A 115 4.27 -21.40 14.20
CA ALA A 115 3.64 -20.92 12.98
C ALA A 115 3.07 -19.51 13.19
N ALA A 116 2.94 -18.72 12.12
CA ALA A 116 2.38 -17.37 12.18
C ALA A 116 0.98 -17.33 12.83
N SER A 117 0.13 -18.33 12.55
CA SER A 117 -1.20 -18.46 13.16
C SER A 117 -1.17 -18.63 14.68
N THR A 118 -0.14 -19.29 15.22
CA THR A 118 0.07 -19.43 16.66
C THR A 118 0.49 -18.10 17.29
N VAL A 119 1.36 -17.35 16.60
CA VAL A 119 1.75 -15.99 17.03
C VAL A 119 0.55 -15.05 17.01
N GLN A 120 -0.27 -15.09 15.96
CA GLN A 120 -1.50 -14.31 15.85
C GLN A 120 -2.48 -14.64 16.98
N SER A 121 -2.78 -15.92 17.19
CA SER A 121 -3.70 -16.36 18.25
C SER A 121 -3.22 -15.93 19.64
N ALA A 122 -1.90 -15.89 19.86
CA ALA A 122 -1.33 -15.43 21.12
C ALA A 122 -1.49 -13.92 21.33
N LEU A 123 -1.40 -13.11 20.26
CA LEU A 123 -1.65 -11.67 20.31
C LEU A 123 -3.15 -11.37 20.48
N GLU A 124 -4.03 -12.05 19.72
CA GLU A 124 -5.49 -11.90 19.83
C GLU A 124 -6.05 -12.41 21.17
N ALA A 125 -5.28 -13.20 21.93
CA ALA A 125 -5.64 -13.61 23.29
C ALA A 125 -5.40 -12.50 24.34
N LEU A 126 -4.70 -11.41 23.99
CA LEU A 126 -4.57 -10.26 24.87
C LEU A 126 -5.90 -9.51 24.93
N SER A 127 -6.31 -9.08 26.13
CA SER A 127 -7.64 -8.47 26.32
C SER A 127 -7.80 -7.08 25.69
N ASN A 128 -6.70 -6.52 25.18
CA ASN A 128 -6.63 -5.21 24.52
C ASN A 128 -6.48 -5.32 22.99
N ILE A 129 -6.43 -6.52 22.42
CA ILE A 129 -6.39 -6.76 20.96
C ILE A 129 -7.65 -7.52 20.58
N ALA A 130 -8.50 -6.96 19.72
CA ALA A 130 -9.64 -7.69 19.18
C ALA A 130 -9.21 -8.58 18.00
N VAL A 131 -10.01 -9.60 17.73
CA VAL A 131 -9.83 -10.44 16.53
C VAL A 131 -9.90 -9.55 15.29
N GLY A 132 -8.87 -9.61 14.45
CA GLY A 132 -8.75 -8.78 13.26
C GLY A 132 -8.00 -7.45 13.44
N ASP A 133 -7.65 -7.05 14.67
CA ASP A 133 -6.79 -5.87 14.91
C ASP A 133 -5.32 -6.14 14.57
N VAL A 134 -4.92 -7.42 14.48
CA VAL A 134 -3.59 -7.82 14.04
C VAL A 134 -3.66 -9.06 13.17
N THR A 135 -3.01 -9.02 12.02
CA THR A 135 -2.80 -10.20 11.16
C THR A 135 -1.32 -10.54 11.17
N VAL A 136 -0.98 -11.81 11.39
CA VAL A 136 0.41 -12.27 11.38
C VAL A 136 0.65 -13.21 10.20
N THR A 137 1.64 -12.88 9.37
CA THR A 137 2.07 -13.71 8.25
C THR A 137 3.55 -14.08 8.40
N GLY A 138 4.02 -15.06 7.64
CA GLY A 138 5.42 -15.51 7.67
C GLY A 138 5.60 -17.01 7.88
N ALA A 139 6.83 -17.48 7.74
CA ALA A 139 7.18 -18.89 7.90
C ALA A 139 7.20 -19.32 9.38
N ALA A 140 7.10 -20.62 9.63
CA ALA A 140 7.31 -21.16 10.98
C ALA A 140 8.75 -20.87 11.44
N GLY A 141 8.90 -20.23 12.61
CA GLY A 141 10.20 -19.75 13.11
C GLY A 141 10.63 -18.38 12.58
N GLY A 142 9.78 -17.72 11.80
CA GLY A 142 9.96 -16.34 11.37
C GLY A 142 10.86 -16.18 10.13
N PRO A 143 11.07 -14.93 9.69
CA PRO A 143 10.48 -13.71 10.25
C PRO A 143 8.95 -13.69 10.10
N TRP A 144 8.27 -13.11 11.09
CA TRP A 144 6.83 -12.90 11.07
C TRP A 144 6.53 -11.43 10.84
N THR A 145 5.59 -11.14 9.95
CA THR A 145 5.10 -9.80 9.66
C THR A 145 3.78 -9.60 10.39
N LEU A 146 3.76 -8.65 11.31
CA LEU A 146 2.58 -8.18 12.04
C LEU A 146 2.02 -6.98 11.28
N HIS A 147 0.79 -7.12 10.81
CA HIS A 147 0.03 -6.07 10.18
C HIS A 147 -1.05 -5.60 11.15
N TRP A 148 -0.93 -4.38 11.66
CA TRP A 148 -1.87 -3.79 12.60
C TRP A 148 -3.01 -3.11 11.85
N ALA A 149 -4.23 -3.52 12.13
CA ALA A 149 -5.44 -3.06 11.45
C ALA A 149 -6.53 -2.75 12.49
N GLY A 150 -7.79 -2.65 12.03
CA GLY A 150 -8.95 -2.50 12.90
C GLY A 150 -8.84 -1.25 13.76
N ALA A 151 -8.85 -1.42 15.09
CA ALA A 151 -8.74 -0.31 16.03
C ALA A 151 -7.40 0.45 15.96
N GLN A 152 -6.36 -0.12 15.34
CA GLN A 152 -5.02 0.47 15.20
C GLN A 152 -4.76 1.02 13.78
N LEU A 153 -5.75 0.97 12.89
CA LEU A 153 -5.59 1.49 11.54
C LEU A 153 -5.37 3.01 11.58
N GLY A 154 -4.27 3.47 10.98
CA GLY A 154 -3.91 4.87 10.92
C GLY A 154 -3.20 5.39 12.19
N ASP A 155 -2.89 4.53 13.16
CA ASP A 155 -2.07 4.90 14.30
C ASP A 155 -0.59 4.55 14.06
N ASP A 156 0.32 5.40 14.55
CA ASP A 156 1.74 5.06 14.68
C ASP A 156 1.90 4.15 15.92
N VAL A 157 1.82 2.83 15.69
CA VAL A 157 1.76 1.85 16.77
C VAL A 157 3.16 1.58 17.30
N ALA A 158 3.38 1.86 18.58
CA ALA A 158 4.64 1.54 19.23
C ALA A 158 4.97 0.05 19.11
N ALA A 159 6.20 -0.26 18.70
CA ALA A 159 6.65 -1.64 18.53
C ALA A 159 6.48 -2.47 19.82
N PRO A 160 5.88 -3.67 19.73
CA PRO A 160 5.77 -4.56 20.88
C PRO A 160 7.16 -4.97 21.38
N THR A 161 7.24 -5.23 22.67
CA THR A 161 8.50 -5.67 23.30
C THR A 161 8.50 -7.19 23.45
N THR A 162 9.67 -7.82 23.38
CA THR A 162 9.78 -9.28 23.49
C THR A 162 10.70 -9.69 24.62
N THR A 163 10.31 -10.72 25.37
CA THR A 163 11.19 -11.40 26.32
C THR A 163 11.42 -12.82 25.86
N SER A 164 12.68 -13.25 25.79
CA SER A 164 13.06 -14.55 25.24
C SER A 164 13.77 -15.42 26.27
N SER A 165 13.35 -16.68 26.39
CA SER A 165 14.07 -17.75 27.09
C SER A 165 14.45 -18.81 26.05
N LEU A 166 15.27 -18.39 25.09
CA LEU A 166 15.70 -19.20 23.94
C LEU A 166 16.98 -19.97 24.28
N THR A 167 17.12 -21.16 23.69
CA THR A 167 18.26 -22.04 23.93
C THR A 167 18.88 -22.52 22.62
N GLY A 168 20.17 -22.87 22.66
CA GLY A 168 20.95 -23.23 21.48
C GLY A 168 21.35 -22.03 20.61
N GLY A 169 22.15 -22.29 19.58
CA GLY A 169 22.60 -21.26 18.64
C GLY A 169 23.64 -20.28 19.19
N SER A 170 23.82 -19.16 18.48
CA SER A 170 24.75 -18.08 18.83
C SER A 170 23.97 -16.85 19.26
N THR A 171 23.94 -16.56 20.56
CA THR A 171 23.22 -15.42 21.16
C THR A 171 21.79 -15.25 20.63
N PRO A 172 20.90 -16.24 20.88
CA PRO A 172 19.55 -16.19 20.34
C PRO A 172 18.74 -15.06 20.97
N GLY A 173 17.93 -14.41 20.16
CA GLY A 173 17.08 -13.31 20.59
C GLY A 173 15.86 -13.16 19.69
N VAL A 174 14.97 -12.26 20.09
CA VAL A 174 13.83 -11.83 19.28
C VAL A 174 13.88 -10.32 19.16
N THR A 175 13.76 -9.81 17.95
CA THR A 175 13.81 -8.38 17.64
C THR A 175 12.58 -7.98 16.85
N VAL A 176 12.04 -6.80 17.12
CA VAL A 176 10.94 -6.18 16.37
C VAL A 176 11.46 -4.95 15.65
N ALA A 177 11.09 -4.78 14.38
CA ALA A 177 11.37 -3.58 13.60
C ALA A 177 10.12 -3.11 12.86
N THR A 178 9.79 -1.83 12.95
CA THR A 178 8.79 -1.18 12.10
C THR A 178 9.30 -1.11 10.66
N THR A 179 8.60 -1.76 9.74
CA THR A 179 8.88 -1.72 8.30
C THR A 179 7.98 -0.74 7.56
N THR A 180 6.81 -0.42 8.11
CA THR A 180 5.93 0.65 7.61
C THR A 180 5.29 1.31 8.81
N ALA A 181 5.54 2.61 8.99
CA ALA A 181 4.92 3.37 10.05
C ALA A 181 3.43 3.58 9.71
N GLY A 182 2.56 3.29 10.67
CA GLY A 182 1.15 3.61 10.54
C GLY A 182 0.93 5.13 10.63
N GLY A 183 -0.16 5.60 10.04
CA GLY A 183 -0.43 7.02 9.98
C GLY A 183 -1.84 7.34 9.51
N ALA A 184 -2.47 8.30 10.16
CA ALA A 184 -3.81 8.72 9.80
C ALA A 184 -3.78 9.33 8.39
N ALA A 185 -4.93 9.29 7.70
CA ALA A 185 -5.11 10.07 6.50
C ALA A 185 -4.78 11.54 6.83
N SER A 186 -3.69 12.04 6.25
CA SER A 186 -3.26 13.43 6.44
C SER A 186 -4.09 14.39 5.58
N ALA A 187 -4.82 13.86 4.60
CA ALA A 187 -5.73 14.61 3.76
C ALA A 187 -7.11 14.74 4.43
N SER A 188 -7.68 15.93 4.29
CA SER A 188 -9.07 16.24 4.63
C SER A 188 -9.77 16.96 3.47
N ASP A 189 -9.23 16.80 2.26
CA ASP A 189 -9.71 17.45 1.04
C ASP A 189 -10.66 16.53 0.24
N GLY A 190 -10.99 15.35 0.75
CA GLY A 190 -11.79 14.30 0.12
C GLY A 190 -10.96 13.20 -0.52
N THR A 191 -9.63 13.35 -0.63
CA THR A 191 -8.75 12.32 -1.19
C THR A 191 -8.51 11.15 -0.23
N GLU A 192 -8.89 11.28 1.03
CA GLU A 192 -8.95 10.21 2.05
C GLU A 192 -10.07 9.19 1.81
N VAL A 193 -10.98 9.45 0.85
CA VAL A 193 -12.06 8.55 0.42
C VAL A 193 -11.71 7.94 -0.93
N LEU A 194 -11.64 6.62 -1.01
CA LEU A 194 -11.29 5.93 -2.25
C LEU A 194 -12.41 6.06 -3.28
N ALA A 195 -12.10 6.65 -4.43
CA ALA A 195 -13.04 6.81 -5.54
C ALA A 195 -12.88 5.76 -6.65
N GLY A 196 -11.74 5.07 -6.71
CA GLY A 196 -11.47 4.01 -7.69
C GLY A 196 -10.04 4.04 -8.21
N PHE A 197 -9.80 3.42 -9.36
CA PHE A 197 -8.47 3.27 -9.95
C PHE A 197 -8.40 3.89 -11.34
N LEU A 198 -7.26 4.52 -11.68
CA LEU A 198 -7.02 5.02 -13.02
C LEU A 198 -6.92 3.85 -14.01
N VAL A 199 -7.79 3.83 -15.00
CA VAL A 199 -7.98 2.70 -15.93
C VAL A 199 -6.78 2.58 -16.86
N ASP A 200 -6.42 3.65 -17.56
CA ASP A 200 -5.38 3.57 -18.60
C ASP A 200 -4.21 4.50 -18.31
N HIS A 201 -3.09 4.19 -18.96
CA HIS A 201 -1.98 5.13 -19.04
C HIS A 201 -2.45 6.40 -19.75
N ILE A 202 -2.10 7.56 -19.19
CA ILE A 202 -2.38 8.85 -19.82
C ILE A 202 -1.08 9.54 -20.21
N PHE A 203 -1.08 10.16 -21.39
CA PHE A 203 0.00 11.03 -21.83
C PHE A 203 -0.37 12.48 -21.59
N PHE A 204 0.53 13.25 -20.98
CA PHE A 204 0.31 14.67 -20.75
C PHE A 204 1.58 15.49 -20.97
N ASN A 205 1.42 16.77 -21.28
CA ASN A 205 2.55 17.69 -21.44
C ASN A 205 3.18 17.96 -20.06
N PRO A 206 4.52 17.98 -19.93
CA PRO A 206 5.20 18.35 -18.68
C PRO A 206 4.69 19.63 -17.99
N THR A 207 4.11 20.60 -18.72
CA THR A 207 3.57 21.84 -18.15
C THR A 207 2.08 21.81 -17.84
N SER A 208 1.37 20.72 -18.17
CA SER A 208 -0.06 20.58 -17.90
C SER A 208 -0.31 20.39 -16.40
N THR A 209 -1.29 21.12 -15.87
CA THR A 209 -1.75 20.96 -14.49
C THR A 209 -2.98 20.05 -14.37
N LYS A 210 -3.60 19.69 -15.50
CA LYS A 210 -4.76 18.80 -15.56
C LYS A 210 -4.64 17.83 -16.74
N ALA A 211 -5.24 16.66 -16.59
CA ALA A 211 -5.41 15.71 -17.68
C ALA A 211 -6.73 14.94 -17.55
N GLY A 212 -7.30 14.51 -18.68
CA GLY A 212 -8.44 13.61 -18.70
C GLY A 212 -7.99 12.17 -18.41
N GLY A 213 -8.85 11.41 -17.74
CA GLY A 213 -8.64 9.99 -17.46
C GLY A 213 -9.97 9.24 -17.38
N ALA A 214 -9.87 7.93 -17.20
CA ALA A 214 -11.01 7.05 -16.97
C ALA A 214 -10.86 6.38 -15.59
N LEU A 215 -11.94 6.38 -14.82
CA LEU A 215 -12.00 5.82 -13.47
C LEU A 215 -12.70 4.47 -13.49
N LEU A 216 -12.02 3.46 -12.95
CA LEU A 216 -12.59 2.17 -12.62
C LEU A 216 -13.22 2.31 -11.23
N TRP A 217 -14.55 2.32 -11.18
CA TRP A 217 -15.31 2.43 -9.94
C TRP A 217 -16.01 1.12 -9.55
N TYR A 218 -16.07 0.15 -10.47
CA TYR A 218 -16.60 -1.19 -10.24
C TYR A 218 -15.67 -2.20 -10.91
N GLY A 219 -15.36 -3.32 -10.24
CA GLY A 219 -14.54 -4.38 -10.83
C GLY A 219 -13.71 -5.16 -9.82
N GLU A 220 -12.69 -5.86 -10.31
CA GLU A 220 -11.73 -6.61 -9.49
C GLU A 220 -10.29 -6.17 -9.77
N VAL A 221 -9.48 -6.02 -8.72
CA VAL A 221 -8.09 -5.53 -8.78
C VAL A 221 -7.15 -6.42 -7.96
N PHE A 222 -5.97 -6.73 -8.51
CA PHE A 222 -4.85 -7.31 -7.76
C PHE A 222 -4.07 -6.18 -7.09
N ALA A 223 -4.23 -6.04 -5.77
CA ALA A 223 -3.61 -4.93 -5.02
C ALA A 223 -2.08 -5.01 -5.03
N SER A 224 -1.54 -6.22 -5.04
CA SER A 224 -0.10 -6.50 -5.10
C SER A 224 0.57 -6.14 -6.43
N GLU A 225 -0.21 -5.95 -7.49
CA GLU A 225 0.29 -5.61 -8.83
C GLU A 225 0.05 -4.14 -9.21
N LEU A 226 -0.43 -3.33 -8.26
CA LEU A 226 -0.63 -1.90 -8.45
C LEU A 226 0.72 -1.18 -8.63
N PRO A 227 0.75 -0.07 -9.41
CA PRO A 227 1.97 0.68 -9.68
C PRO A 227 2.53 1.45 -8.46
N VAL A 228 1.73 1.56 -7.41
CA VAL A 228 2.04 2.22 -6.13
C VAL A 228 1.61 1.30 -5.00
N PRO A 229 2.33 1.31 -3.85
CA PRO A 229 1.91 0.56 -2.67
C PRO A 229 0.49 0.93 -2.27
N PHE A 230 -0.34 -0.07 -2.06
CA PHE A 230 -1.72 0.09 -1.66
C PHE A 230 -2.15 -1.17 -0.92
N ASP A 231 -2.57 -1.01 0.34
CA ASP A 231 -3.18 -2.07 1.11
C ASP A 231 -4.70 -1.89 1.11
N PRO A 232 -5.49 -2.83 0.57
CA PRO A 232 -6.95 -2.76 0.59
C PRO A 232 -7.55 -2.72 1.99
N THR A 233 -6.84 -3.26 2.99
CA THR A 233 -7.31 -3.27 4.38
C THR A 233 -7.23 -1.88 5.03
N ASP A 234 -6.46 -0.97 4.43
CA ASP A 234 -6.33 0.42 4.86
C ASP A 234 -7.43 1.33 4.28
N VAL A 235 -8.31 0.79 3.45
CA VAL A 235 -9.41 1.56 2.87
C VAL A 235 -10.50 1.77 3.91
N ALA A 236 -10.35 2.83 4.70
CA ALA A 236 -11.32 3.20 5.73
C ALA A 236 -12.66 3.68 5.15
N SER A 237 -12.66 4.24 3.94
CA SER A 237 -13.87 4.73 3.29
C SER A 237 -13.80 4.69 1.77
N VAL A 238 -14.94 4.41 1.15
CA VAL A 238 -15.12 4.39 -0.32
C VAL A 238 -16.22 5.36 -0.72
N ALA A 239 -16.07 5.99 -1.89
CA ALA A 239 -17.06 6.92 -2.40
C ALA A 239 -18.38 6.19 -2.75
N PRO A 240 -19.54 6.86 -2.65
CA PRO A 240 -20.83 6.23 -2.93
C PRO A 240 -20.89 5.57 -4.32
N GLY A 241 -21.32 4.32 -4.36
CA GLY A 241 -21.44 3.53 -5.60
C GLY A 241 -20.16 2.82 -6.04
N VAL A 242 -19.00 3.14 -5.45
CA VAL A 242 -17.74 2.43 -5.72
C VAL A 242 -17.80 1.03 -5.14
N ASN A 243 -17.46 0.03 -5.96
CA ASN A 243 -17.52 -1.38 -5.63
C ASN A 243 -16.34 -2.13 -6.27
N ILE A 244 -15.18 -2.03 -5.64
CA ILE A 244 -13.96 -2.73 -6.05
C ILE A 244 -13.74 -3.95 -5.16
N HIS A 245 -13.54 -5.11 -5.77
CA HIS A 245 -13.12 -6.31 -5.08
C HIS A 245 -11.61 -6.50 -5.25
N TYR A 246 -10.95 -7.00 -4.21
CA TYR A 246 -9.51 -7.21 -4.22
C TYR A 246 -9.18 -8.70 -4.26
N ARG A 247 -8.12 -9.04 -4.99
CA ARG A 247 -7.60 -10.40 -5.15
C ARG A 247 -6.15 -10.50 -4.67
#